data_AF-A0A2G2PDZ1-F1
#
_entry.id   AF-A0A2G2PDZ1-F1
#
_cell.length_a   1.000
_cell.length_b   1.000
_cell.length_c   1.000
_cell.angle_alpha   90.00
_cell.angle_beta   90.00
_cell.angle_gamma   90.00
#
_symmetry.space_group_name_H-M   'P 1'
#
loop_
_entity.id
_entity.type
_entity.pdbx_description
1 polymer ?
#
loop_
_entity_poly.entity_id
_entity_poly.type
_entity_poly.pdbx_seq_one_letter_code
_entity_poly.pdbx_strand_id
1 'polypeptide(L)'
;MKNTPLIISKNNWLLELKGYNILGLDSCITNANNGNYSKETIDFAKSVLNTKKTTLILNHHPYTNYWGGTEEKDIHKYVLNNTDEVQKELFSYDNLLLTLSGHKHIDSVTELNKTKVIVTRGFIRPLDLEMYPMRYIKVDNGNVNEKLIYTS
;
A
#
# COMPACT_ATOMS: atom_id res chain seq x y z
N MET A 1 -13.40 23.68 -1.83
CA MET A 1 -13.35 22.52 -2.75
C MET A 1 -14.54 21.63 -2.43
N LYS A 2 -15.35 21.22 -3.41
CA LYS A 2 -16.40 20.21 -3.18
C LYS A 2 -15.72 18.88 -2.89
N ASN A 3 -16.17 18.15 -1.88
CA ASN A 3 -15.71 16.78 -1.64
C ASN A 3 -16.28 15.91 -2.76
N THR A 4 -15.42 15.25 -3.53
CA THR A 4 -15.83 14.21 -4.47
C THR A 4 -16.33 13.01 -3.65
N PRO A 5 -17.47 12.37 -4.00
CA PRO A 5 -17.93 11.17 -3.31
C PRO A 5 -16.91 10.03 -3.41
N LEU A 6 -16.90 9.14 -2.42
CA LEU A 6 -16.13 7.89 -2.46
C LEU A 6 -16.65 7.03 -3.62
N ILE A 7 -15.75 6.63 -4.51
CA ILE A 7 -16.08 5.71 -5.62
C ILE A 7 -15.71 4.31 -5.17
N ILE A 8 -16.64 3.36 -5.24
CA ILE A 8 -16.45 1.97 -4.81
C ILE A 8 -16.56 1.05 -6.02
N SER A 9 -15.64 0.10 -6.14
CA SER A 9 -15.64 -0.97 -7.14
C SER A 9 -15.30 -2.29 -6.45
N LYS A 10 -16.34 -3.09 -6.14
CA LYS A 10 -16.25 -4.26 -5.26
C LYS A 10 -15.62 -3.87 -3.91
N ASN A 11 -14.46 -4.44 -3.57
CA ASN A 11 -13.71 -4.14 -2.34
C ASN A 11 -12.67 -3.03 -2.53
N ASN A 12 -12.52 -2.51 -3.75
CA ASN A 12 -11.62 -1.41 -4.06
C ASN A 12 -12.37 -0.07 -3.96
N TRP A 13 -11.64 1.01 -3.67
CA TRP A 13 -12.24 2.33 -3.60
C TRP A 13 -11.26 3.45 -3.95
N LEU A 14 -11.80 4.57 -4.41
CA LEU A 14 -11.08 5.80 -4.72
C LEU A 14 -11.68 6.96 -3.93
N LEU A 15 -10.83 7.66 -3.19
CA LEU A 15 -11.12 8.96 -2.58
C LEU A 15 -10.25 10.03 -3.24
N GLU A 16 -10.89 11.08 -3.74
CA GLU A 16 -10.17 12.27 -4.18
C GLU A 16 -10.12 13.31 -3.06
N LEU A 17 -8.91 13.70 -2.67
CA LEU A 17 -8.71 14.63 -1.56
C LEU A 17 -7.58 15.62 -1.88
N LYS A 18 -7.90 16.91 -1.82
CA LYS A 18 -6.93 18.02 -1.98
C LYS A 18 -6.01 17.88 -3.20
N GLY A 19 -6.55 17.45 -4.34
CA GLY A 19 -5.78 17.27 -5.58
C GLY A 19 -5.05 15.92 -5.72
N TYR A 20 -5.16 15.03 -4.73
CA TYR A 20 -4.62 13.67 -4.77
C TYR A 20 -5.71 12.63 -4.98
N ASN A 21 -5.31 11.47 -5.51
CA ASN A 21 -6.09 10.24 -5.48
C ASN A 21 -5.56 9.36 -4.35
N ILE A 22 -6.45 8.85 -3.51
CA ILE A 22 -6.16 7.83 -2.50
C ILE A 22 -6.94 6.60 -2.90
N LEU A 23 -6.21 5.53 -3.22
CA LEU A 23 -6.75 4.31 -3.78
C LEU A 23 -6.61 3.18 -2.77
N GLY A 24 -7.72 2.67 -2.24
CA GLY A 24 -7.73 1.45 -1.46
C GLY A 24 -7.91 0.24 -2.37
N LEU A 25 -6.95 -0.68 -2.32
CA LEU A 25 -6.95 -1.89 -3.14
C LEU A 25 -7.00 -3.13 -2.26
N ASP A 26 -7.98 -3.99 -2.53
CA ASP A 26 -8.11 -5.26 -1.86
C ASP A 26 -7.06 -6.23 -2.35
N SER A 27 -6.24 -6.71 -1.43
CA SER A 27 -5.19 -7.71 -1.69
C SER A 27 -5.53 -9.06 -1.07
N CYS A 28 -6.65 -9.18 -0.37
CA CYS A 28 -6.99 -10.36 0.41
C CYS A 28 -7.58 -11.46 -0.46
N ILE A 29 -7.31 -12.70 -0.08
CA ILE A 29 -7.97 -13.87 -0.61
C ILE A 29 -8.80 -14.48 0.51
N THR A 30 -10.08 -14.73 0.25
CA THR A 30 -10.99 -15.32 1.23
C THR A 30 -10.43 -16.65 1.76
N ASN A 31 -10.39 -16.80 3.09
CA ASN A 31 -9.88 -17.98 3.79
C ASN A 31 -8.39 -18.31 3.54
N ALA A 32 -7.58 -17.32 3.16
CA ALA A 32 -6.14 -17.49 3.02
C ALA A 32 -5.36 -16.40 3.76
N ASN A 33 -4.10 -16.71 4.07
CA ASN A 33 -3.19 -15.78 4.74
C ASN A 33 -2.29 -15.01 3.77
N ASN A 34 -2.32 -15.38 2.49
CA ASN A 34 -1.56 -14.73 1.43
C ASN A 34 -2.43 -13.73 0.67
N GLY A 35 -1.78 -12.93 -0.18
CA GLY A 35 -2.44 -11.89 -0.95
C GLY A 35 -2.30 -12.04 -2.45
N ASN A 36 -3.27 -11.51 -3.19
CA ASN A 36 -3.21 -11.40 -4.65
C ASN A 36 -4.12 -10.27 -5.13
N TYR A 37 -3.66 -9.44 -6.07
CA TYR A 37 -4.57 -8.53 -6.76
C TYR A 37 -5.28 -9.26 -7.88
N SER A 38 -6.61 -9.23 -7.87
CA SER A 38 -7.38 -9.69 -9.02
C SER A 38 -7.14 -8.81 -10.23
N LYS A 39 -7.42 -9.33 -11.43
CA LYS A 39 -7.38 -8.53 -12.66
C LYS A 39 -8.24 -7.27 -12.54
N GLU A 40 -9.42 -7.35 -11.93
CA GLU A 40 -10.28 -6.17 -11.77
C GLU A 40 -9.67 -5.12 -10.83
N THR A 41 -8.88 -5.57 -9.84
CA THR A 41 -8.15 -4.67 -8.93
C THR A 41 -7.03 -3.93 -9.67
N ILE A 42 -6.28 -4.64 -10.51
CA ILE A 42 -5.24 -4.04 -11.36
C ILE A 42 -5.86 -3.08 -12.37
N ASP A 43 -6.93 -3.49 -13.06
CA ASP A 43 -7.63 -2.66 -14.05
C ASP A 43 -8.23 -1.40 -13.42
N PHE A 44 -8.82 -1.52 -12.23
CA PHE A 44 -9.30 -0.36 -11.47
C PHE A 44 -8.15 0.60 -11.13
N ALA A 45 -7.02 0.09 -10.62
CA ALA A 45 -5.86 0.92 -10.32
C ALA A 45 -5.31 1.64 -11.56
N LYS A 46 -5.19 0.92 -12.68
CA LYS A 46 -4.76 1.50 -13.96
C LYS A 46 -5.71 2.58 -14.44
N SER A 47 -7.03 2.40 -14.28
CA SER A 47 -8.01 3.43 -14.67
C SER A 47 -7.80 4.74 -13.91
N VAL A 48 -7.46 4.66 -12.62
CA VAL A 48 -7.16 5.83 -11.78
C VAL A 48 -5.80 6.43 -12.13
N LEU A 49 -4.78 5.61 -12.30
CA LEU A 49 -3.43 6.07 -12.64
C LEU A 49 -3.37 6.71 -14.03
N ASN A 50 -4.19 6.27 -14.99
CA ASN A 50 -4.31 6.86 -16.32
C ASN A 50 -4.84 8.31 -16.30
N THR A 51 -5.48 8.76 -15.20
CA THR A 51 -5.87 10.18 -15.04
C THR A 51 -4.68 11.12 -14.83
N LYS A 52 -3.46 10.57 -14.64
CA LYS A 52 -2.20 11.30 -14.39
C LYS A 52 -2.16 12.14 -13.12
N LYS A 53 -3.22 12.12 -12.31
CA LYS A 53 -3.26 12.75 -11.00
C LYS A 53 -2.41 11.98 -10.00
N THR A 54 -1.70 12.68 -9.12
CA THR A 54 -0.84 12.06 -8.11
C THR A 54 -1.66 11.13 -7.22
N THR A 55 -1.21 9.88 -7.12
CA THR A 55 -1.96 8.77 -6.54
C THR A 55 -1.16 8.11 -5.43
N LEU A 56 -1.86 7.79 -4.34
CA LEU A 56 -1.39 6.98 -3.22
C LEU A 56 -2.19 5.68 -3.20
N ILE A 57 -1.52 4.55 -2.96
CA ILE A 57 -2.18 3.24 -2.82
C ILE A 57 -2.12 2.78 -1.36
N LEU A 58 -3.25 2.30 -0.86
CA LEU A 58 -3.37 1.62 0.42
C LEU A 58 -3.77 0.16 0.17
N ASN A 59 -3.04 -0.80 0.73
CA ASN A 59 -3.41 -2.22 0.70
C ASN A 59 -2.91 -2.95 1.96
N HIS A 60 -3.14 -4.25 2.05
CA HIS A 60 -2.68 -5.04 3.19
C HIS A 60 -1.31 -5.67 2.94
N HIS A 61 -1.14 -6.37 1.82
CA HIS A 61 0.06 -7.19 1.56
C HIS A 61 1.19 -6.39 0.87
N PRO A 62 2.45 -6.45 1.38
CA PRO A 62 3.60 -5.80 0.76
C PRO A 62 3.96 -6.35 -0.63
N TYR A 63 4.73 -5.56 -1.39
CA TYR A 63 5.20 -5.91 -2.75
C TYR A 63 6.58 -6.56 -2.78
N THR A 64 7.38 -6.47 -1.72
CA THR A 64 8.69 -7.13 -1.69
C THR A 64 9.01 -7.73 -0.33
N ASN A 65 9.96 -8.67 -0.35
CA ASN A 65 10.49 -9.32 0.83
C ASN A 65 11.54 -8.43 1.52
N TYR A 66 11.07 -7.46 2.32
CA TYR A 66 11.95 -6.49 2.98
C TYR A 66 12.83 -7.08 4.09
N TRP A 67 12.47 -8.24 4.65
CA TRP A 67 13.18 -8.86 5.77
C TRP A 67 14.27 -9.85 5.32
N GLY A 68 14.43 -10.04 4.00
CA GLY A 68 15.49 -10.89 3.43
C GLY A 68 15.36 -12.38 3.74
N GLY A 69 14.19 -12.85 4.18
CA GLY A 69 13.95 -14.27 4.42
C GLY A 69 14.06 -15.07 3.11
N THR A 70 14.58 -16.29 3.15
CA THR A 70 14.79 -17.11 1.93
C THR A 70 13.77 -18.23 1.77
N GLU A 71 12.93 -18.46 2.77
CA GLU A 71 11.90 -19.49 2.72
C GLU A 71 10.72 -19.05 1.85
N GLU A 72 10.59 -19.66 0.67
CA GLU A 72 9.52 -19.39 -0.30
C GLU A 72 8.13 -19.39 0.33
N LYS A 73 7.85 -20.35 1.22
CA LYS A 73 6.56 -20.46 1.90
C LYS A 73 6.27 -19.29 2.86
N ASP A 74 7.30 -18.73 3.49
CA ASP A 74 7.18 -17.51 4.30
C ASP A 74 6.95 -16.30 3.39
N ILE A 75 7.71 -16.20 2.30
CA ILE A 75 7.56 -15.10 1.33
C ILE A 75 6.14 -15.08 0.75
N HIS A 76 5.61 -16.21 0.26
CA HIS A 76 4.25 -16.30 -0.27
C HIS A 76 3.16 -16.04 0.77
N LYS A 77 3.45 -16.33 2.03
CA LYS A 77 2.51 -16.01 3.10
C LYS A 77 2.39 -14.49 3.27
N TYR A 78 3.49 -13.75 3.13
CA TYR A 78 3.54 -12.34 3.53
C TYR A 78 3.58 -11.32 2.39
N VAL A 79 4.17 -11.67 1.25
CA VAL A 79 4.25 -10.81 0.06
C VAL A 79 3.05 -11.10 -0.86
N LEU A 80 2.59 -10.08 -1.57
CA LEU A 80 1.59 -10.23 -2.63
C LEU A 80 2.08 -11.26 -3.68
N ASN A 81 1.32 -12.33 -3.92
CA ASN A 81 1.76 -13.44 -4.75
C ASN A 81 2.04 -13.05 -6.20
N ASN A 82 1.21 -12.18 -6.78
CA ASN A 82 1.42 -11.65 -8.13
C ASN A 82 2.20 -10.32 -8.11
N THR A 83 3.14 -10.15 -7.17
CA THR A 83 3.85 -8.87 -7.07
C THR A 83 4.63 -8.51 -8.33
N ASP A 84 5.18 -9.47 -9.08
CA ASP A 84 5.94 -9.16 -10.29
C ASP A 84 5.04 -8.54 -11.36
N GLU A 85 3.84 -9.09 -11.54
CA GLU A 85 2.79 -8.54 -12.42
C GLU A 85 2.41 -7.15 -11.95
N VAL A 86 2.11 -6.98 -10.66
CA VAL A 86 1.65 -5.70 -10.12
C VAL A 86 2.72 -4.62 -10.19
N GLN A 87 3.98 -4.97 -9.92
CA GLN A 87 5.11 -4.05 -10.06
C GLN A 87 5.26 -3.60 -11.52
N LYS A 88 5.21 -4.55 -12.47
CA LYS A 88 5.27 -4.23 -13.90
C LYS A 88 4.11 -3.33 -14.35
N GLU A 89 2.89 -3.65 -13.93
CA GLU A 89 1.66 -2.98 -14.37
C GLU A 89 1.45 -1.61 -13.71
N LEU A 90 1.84 -1.42 -12.44
CA LEU A 90 1.50 -0.21 -11.67
C LEU A 90 2.70 0.70 -11.37
N PHE A 91 3.89 0.15 -11.14
CA PHE A 91 5.05 0.95 -10.67
C PHE A 91 5.82 1.66 -11.78
N SER A 92 5.40 1.49 -13.03
CA SER A 92 5.85 2.28 -14.18
C SER A 92 5.15 3.64 -14.28
N TYR A 93 4.04 3.86 -13.55
CA TYR A 93 3.28 5.09 -13.62
C TYR A 93 3.93 6.24 -12.89
N ASP A 94 4.14 7.36 -13.60
CA ASP A 94 4.87 8.49 -13.03
C ASP A 94 4.19 9.19 -11.86
N ASN A 95 2.87 9.07 -11.81
CA ASN A 95 2.00 9.68 -10.83
C ASN A 95 1.68 8.76 -9.64
N LEU A 96 2.23 7.55 -9.59
CA LEU A 96 2.17 6.72 -8.38
C LEU A 96 3.26 7.19 -7.40
N LEU A 97 2.85 7.88 -6.33
CA LEU A 97 3.78 8.53 -5.42
C LEU A 97 4.19 7.64 -4.24
N LEU A 98 3.22 6.95 -3.66
CA LEU A 98 3.38 6.23 -2.41
C LEU A 98 2.48 5.01 -2.36
N THR A 99 2.98 3.91 -1.82
CA THR A 99 2.17 2.78 -1.36
C THR A 99 2.37 2.55 0.13
N LEU A 100 1.27 2.23 0.82
CA LEU A 100 1.23 1.93 2.25
C LEU A 100 0.60 0.54 2.45
N SER A 101 1.35 -0.33 3.10
CA SER A 101 0.97 -1.72 3.39
C SER A 101 1.29 -2.12 4.83
N GLY A 102 0.85 -3.31 5.24
CA GLY A 102 1.08 -3.85 6.58
C GLY A 102 1.46 -5.33 6.56
N HIS A 103 0.60 -6.16 7.16
CA HIS A 103 0.66 -7.62 7.13
C HIS A 103 1.82 -8.30 7.91
N LYS A 104 3.10 -8.05 7.59
CA LYS A 104 4.25 -8.65 8.32
C LYS A 104 4.52 -7.99 9.68
N HIS A 105 3.87 -6.85 9.96
CA HIS A 105 4.02 -6.07 11.20
C HIS A 105 5.46 -5.57 11.44
N ILE A 106 6.23 -5.37 10.38
CA ILE A 106 7.59 -4.82 10.39
C ILE A 106 7.56 -3.41 9.81
N ASP A 107 8.46 -2.56 10.29
CA ASP A 107 8.67 -1.26 9.67
C ASP A 107 9.67 -1.37 8.51
N SER A 108 9.30 -0.86 7.33
CA SER A 108 10.21 -0.75 6.19
C SER A 108 9.82 0.46 5.34
N VAL A 109 10.82 1.24 4.95
CA VAL A 109 10.68 2.35 3.99
C VAL A 109 11.69 2.12 2.89
N THR A 110 11.19 1.91 1.68
CA THR A 110 12.00 1.61 0.49
C THR A 110 11.47 2.35 -0.71
N GLU A 111 12.12 2.15 -1.86
CA GLU A 111 11.70 2.69 -3.13
C GLU A 111 11.64 1.56 -4.16
N LEU A 112 10.55 1.53 -4.93
CA LEU A 112 10.43 0.70 -6.13
C LEU A 112 10.24 1.65 -7.31
N ASN A 113 11.21 1.66 -8.23
CA ASN A 113 11.37 2.69 -9.25
C ASN A 113 11.49 4.09 -8.65
N LYS A 114 10.40 4.87 -8.65
CA LYS A 114 10.32 6.19 -7.99
C LYS A 114 9.16 6.29 -6.99
N THR A 115 8.51 5.17 -6.75
CA THR A 115 7.38 5.06 -5.82
C THR A 115 7.95 4.75 -4.45
N LYS A 116 7.65 5.59 -3.46
CA LYS A 116 7.97 5.25 -2.07
C LYS A 116 7.08 4.09 -1.62
N VAL A 117 7.66 3.05 -1.06
CA VAL A 117 6.92 1.87 -0.57
C VAL A 117 7.16 1.71 0.91
N ILE A 118 6.09 1.82 1.68
CA ILE A 118 6.14 1.78 3.13
C ILE A 118 5.32 0.59 3.65
N VAL A 119 5.95 -0.20 4.52
CA VAL A 119 5.28 -1.21 5.34
C VAL A 119 5.28 -0.72 6.78
N THR A 120 4.12 -0.70 7.41
CA THR A 120 4.00 -0.25 8.81
C THR A 120 3.89 -1.41 9.79
N ARG A 121 4.32 -1.16 11.02
CA ARG A 121 4.14 -2.05 12.16
C ARG A 121 2.66 -2.20 12.49
N GLY A 122 2.29 -3.37 13.02
CA GLY A 122 0.95 -3.60 13.55
C GLY A 122 0.72 -2.79 14.83
N PHE A 123 -0.53 -2.38 15.05
CA PHE A 123 -0.94 -1.57 16.20
C PHE A 123 -0.63 -2.28 17.53
N ILE A 124 -0.96 -3.57 17.64
CA ILE A 124 -0.62 -4.41 18.80
C ILE A 124 0.41 -5.45 18.35
N ARG A 125 1.54 -5.52 19.05
CA ARG A 125 2.53 -6.58 18.88
C ARG A 125 2.95 -7.11 20.25
N PRO A 126 3.34 -8.40 20.36
CA PRO A 126 3.78 -8.98 21.63
C PRO A 126 4.92 -8.20 22.34
N LEU A 127 5.68 -7.41 21.58
CA LEU A 127 6.83 -6.64 22.06
C LEU A 127 6.48 -5.20 22.50
N ASP A 128 5.28 -4.70 22.20
CA ASP A 128 4.90 -3.29 22.38
C ASP A 128 3.53 -3.18 23.08
N LEU A 129 3.39 -3.76 24.29
CA LEU A 129 2.09 -3.85 25.00
C LEU A 129 1.47 -2.49 25.37
N GLU A 130 2.28 -1.43 25.46
CA GLU A 130 1.85 -0.06 25.84
C GLU A 130 2.35 1.01 24.86
N MET A 131 2.82 0.62 23.68
CA MET A 131 3.33 1.53 22.66
C MET A 131 2.68 1.17 21.33
N TYR A 132 1.76 2.01 20.84
CA TYR A 132 1.05 1.75 19.61
C TYR A 132 1.75 2.47 18.44
N PRO A 133 2.57 1.77 17.63
CA PRO A 133 3.22 2.39 16.50
C PRO A 133 2.19 2.79 15.44
N MET A 134 2.26 4.04 15.00
CA MET A 134 1.56 4.56 13.82
C MET A 134 2.55 5.21 12.87
N ARG A 135 2.23 5.22 11.58
CA ARG A 135 2.98 5.96 10.57
C ARG A 135 2.28 7.28 10.29
N TYR A 136 2.94 8.39 10.59
CA TYR A 136 2.48 9.71 10.13
C TYR A 136 3.04 9.98 8.74
N ILE A 137 2.17 10.33 7.80
CA ILE A 137 2.52 10.69 6.42
C ILE A 137 2.07 12.12 6.15
N LYS A 138 3.01 12.98 5.71
CA LYS A 138 2.73 14.29 5.13
C LYS A 138 3.14 14.29 3.67
N VAL A 139 2.17 14.56 2.79
CA VAL A 139 2.42 14.80 1.37
C VAL A 139 2.33 16.29 1.09
N ASP A 140 3.38 16.86 0.49
CA ASP A 140 3.50 18.28 0.20
C ASP A 140 4.19 18.49 -1.15
N ASN A 141 3.47 19.03 -2.14
CA ASN A 141 3.96 19.25 -3.50
C ASN A 141 4.68 18.05 -4.11
N GLY A 142 4.10 16.85 -3.96
CA GLY A 142 4.69 15.60 -4.46
C GLY A 142 5.83 15.02 -3.60
N ASN A 143 6.26 15.70 -2.53
CA ASN A 143 7.21 15.14 -1.58
C ASN A 143 6.50 14.38 -0.47
N VAL A 144 7.01 13.20 -0.11
CA VAL A 144 6.50 12.37 0.99
C VAL A 144 7.45 12.46 2.18
N ASN A 145 7.00 13.12 3.24
CA ASN A 145 7.64 13.07 4.55
C ASN A 145 6.91 12.06 5.42
N GLU A 146 7.66 11.22 6.12
CA GLU A 146 7.11 10.14 6.91
C GLU A 146 7.86 10.02 8.24
N LYS A 147 7.16 9.61 9.29
CA LYS A 147 7.78 9.26 10.57
C LYS A 147 6.97 8.21 11.29
N LEU A 148 7.66 7.30 11.97
CA LEU A 148 7.04 6.42 12.95
C LEU A 148 6.76 7.25 14.20
N ILE A 149 5.52 7.23 14.68
CA ILE A 149 5.10 7.82 15.94
C ILE A 149 4.56 6.71 16.84
N TYR A 150 4.63 6.93 18.14
CA TYR A 150 4.06 6.04 19.13
C TYR A 150 2.98 6.79 19.88
N THR A 151 1.82 6.17 20.02
CA THR A 151 0.75 6.67 20.87
C THR A 151 0.61 5.76 22.08
N SER A 152 0.20 6.34 23.21
CA SER A 152 -0.14 5.67 24.47
C SER A 152 -1.64 5.75 24.70
#